data_AF-A0A4Q3V5F3-F1
#
_entry.id   AF-A0A4Q3V5F3-F1
#
_cell.length_a   1.000
_cell.length_b   1.000
_cell.length_c   1.000
_cell.angle_alpha   90.00
_cell.angle_beta   90.00
_cell.angle_gamma   90.00
#
_symmetry.space_group_name_H-M   'P 1'
#
loop_
_entity.id
_entity.type
_entity.pdbx_description
1 polymer ?
#
loop_
_entity_poly.entity_id
_entity_poly.type
_entity_poly.pdbx_seq_one_letter_code
_entity_poly.pdbx_strand_id
1 'polypeptide(L)'
;MEILHVSFECYPVAKVGGLADVVGALSKYQQQLGNYVKVVMPMHRTDFLYNNEWEVVHKSSFKMGIKFFDFTIIKETGNRLGFDLYCVDINGLLDREKVYNYPDDTDRFLAFQISVLEWLSKWNHHPDVVHVHDHHSALIPFMMQQCFAYKHLSSIKTVLSIHNAEYQGWMNWQRGGELPAWDTWNWGLLDWSNTINSLAAGIKCSRQVNTVSPGYMKELMEED
;
A
#
# COMPACT_ATOMS: atom_id res chain seq x y z
N MET A 1 -6.53 2.40 19.01
CA MET A 1 -5.86 1.37 18.19
C MET A 1 -4.74 2.04 17.40
N GLU A 2 -3.74 1.28 16.97
CA GLU A 2 -2.76 1.73 15.98
C GLU A 2 -3.16 1.26 14.58
N ILE A 3 -3.29 2.21 13.65
CA ILE A 3 -3.76 1.98 12.28
C ILE A 3 -2.71 2.48 11.30
N LEU A 4 -2.22 1.60 10.45
CA LEU A 4 -1.32 1.95 9.34
C LEU A 4 -2.10 1.95 8.03
N HIS A 5 -2.40 3.14 7.49
CA HIS A 5 -2.90 3.30 6.14
C HIS A 5 -1.75 3.18 5.14
N VAL A 6 -1.92 2.33 4.13
CA VAL A 6 -1.00 2.17 3.01
C VAL A 6 -1.72 2.60 1.74
N SER A 7 -1.24 3.69 1.13
CA SER A 7 -1.90 4.30 -0.03
C SER A 7 -0.89 4.88 -0.99
N PHE A 8 -1.23 4.93 -2.28
CA PHE A 8 -0.43 5.62 -3.29
C PHE A 8 -0.69 7.14 -3.34
N GLU A 9 -1.80 7.58 -2.75
CA GLU A 9 -2.24 8.98 -2.70
C GLU A 9 -2.64 9.38 -1.27
N CYS A 10 -2.44 10.65 -0.93
CA CYS A 10 -2.92 11.25 0.32
C CYS A 10 -2.99 12.76 0.12
N TYR A 11 -4.16 13.37 0.29
CA TYR A 11 -4.27 14.83 0.23
C TYR A 11 -3.73 15.46 1.53
N PRO A 12 -2.95 16.57 1.48
CA PRO A 12 -2.52 17.34 0.31
C PRO A 12 -1.15 16.94 -0.27
N VAL A 13 -0.61 15.77 0.11
CA VAL A 13 0.73 15.30 -0.26
C VAL A 13 0.84 14.98 -1.75
N ALA A 14 -0.04 14.12 -2.26
CA ALA A 14 -0.16 13.80 -3.67
C ALA A 14 -1.60 13.34 -3.98
N LYS A 15 -2.17 13.86 -5.06
CA LYS A 15 -3.57 13.66 -5.43
C LYS A 15 -3.76 13.59 -6.95
N VAL A 16 -4.52 12.60 -7.37
CA VAL A 16 -5.10 12.43 -8.71
C VAL A 16 -6.61 12.28 -8.59
N GLY A 17 -7.10 11.46 -7.65
CA GLY A 17 -8.52 11.13 -7.50
C GLY A 17 -9.06 11.32 -6.08
N GLY A 18 -10.25 10.76 -5.86
CA GLY A 18 -10.94 10.81 -4.55
C GLY A 18 -10.26 9.97 -3.46
N LEU A 19 -9.43 8.99 -3.85
CA LEU A 19 -8.62 8.19 -2.92
C LEU A 19 -7.81 9.08 -1.97
N ALA A 20 -7.13 10.10 -2.52
CA ALA A 20 -6.30 11.03 -1.75
C ALA A 20 -7.11 11.76 -0.67
N ASP A 21 -8.31 12.22 -1.02
CA ASP A 21 -9.20 12.95 -0.11
C ASP A 21 -9.66 12.04 1.03
N VAL A 22 -10.03 10.80 0.71
CA VAL A 22 -10.44 9.82 1.73
C VAL A 22 -9.29 9.52 2.68
N VAL A 23 -8.09 9.20 2.18
CA VAL A 23 -6.95 8.85 3.04
C VAL A 23 -6.57 10.03 3.93
N GLY A 24 -6.49 11.24 3.39
CA GLY A 24 -6.15 12.44 4.17
C GLY A 24 -7.20 12.76 5.24
N ALA A 25 -8.49 12.75 4.89
CA ALA A 25 -9.56 13.09 5.83
C ALA A 25 -9.81 11.98 6.86
N LEU A 26 -9.93 10.73 6.41
CA LEU A 26 -10.20 9.58 7.29
C LEU A 26 -9.11 9.44 8.35
N SER A 27 -7.84 9.53 7.96
CA SER A 27 -6.72 9.37 8.88
C SER A 27 -6.75 10.43 9.98
N LYS A 28 -7.01 11.69 9.61
CA LYS A 28 -7.15 12.80 10.55
C LYS A 28 -8.32 12.59 11.52
N TYR A 29 -9.48 12.19 11.04
CA TYR A 29 -10.64 11.95 11.91
C TYR A 29 -10.45 10.74 12.82
N GLN A 30 -9.83 9.66 12.33
CA GLN A 30 -9.49 8.51 13.17
C GLN A 30 -8.51 8.86 14.29
N GLN A 31 -7.52 9.73 14.00
CA GLN A 31 -6.61 10.26 15.03
C GLN A 31 -7.40 11.05 16.09
N GLN A 32 -8.31 11.93 15.67
CA GLN A 32 -9.16 12.73 16.56
C GLN A 32 -10.09 11.87 17.45
N LEU A 33 -10.48 10.69 16.97
CA LEU A 33 -11.25 9.70 17.73
C LEU A 33 -10.38 8.89 18.73
N GLY A 34 -9.10 9.24 18.91
CA GLY A 34 -8.21 8.62 19.89
C GLY A 34 -7.41 7.42 19.39
N ASN A 35 -7.31 7.22 18.06
CA ASN A 35 -6.41 6.23 17.47
C ASN A 35 -5.02 6.82 17.23
N TYR A 36 -4.02 5.94 17.08
CA TYR A 36 -2.69 6.28 16.60
C TYR A 36 -2.63 5.95 15.11
N VAL A 37 -2.73 6.97 14.27
CA VAL A 37 -2.85 6.81 12.83
C VAL A 37 -1.54 7.16 12.15
N LYS A 38 -1.12 6.28 11.25
CA LYS A 38 0.04 6.42 10.39
C LYS A 38 -0.40 6.27 8.94
N VAL A 39 0.09 7.12 8.05
CA VAL A 39 -0.08 6.94 6.61
C VAL A 39 1.30 6.74 6.01
N VAL A 40 1.46 5.69 5.20
CA VAL A 40 2.64 5.45 4.38
C VAL A 40 2.27 5.48 2.91
N MET A 41 3.07 6.22 2.14
CA MET A 41 2.89 6.40 0.70
C MET A 41 4.23 6.54 -0.03
N PRO A 42 4.28 6.47 -1.37
CA PRO A 42 5.49 6.77 -2.12
C PRO A 42 5.95 8.23 -1.95
N MET A 43 7.25 8.48 -2.02
CA MET A 43 7.83 9.82 -1.99
C MET A 43 7.64 10.55 -3.33
N HIS A 44 6.44 11.01 -3.64
CA HIS A 44 6.21 11.82 -4.85
C HIS A 44 6.89 13.20 -4.74
N ARG A 45 7.51 13.67 -5.83
CA ARG A 45 8.18 14.97 -5.95
C ARG A 45 7.17 16.11 -6.12
N THR A 46 6.38 16.36 -5.08
CA THR A 46 5.35 17.42 -5.04
C THR A 46 5.81 18.63 -4.24
N ASP A 47 5.09 19.75 -4.36
CA ASP A 47 5.33 20.93 -3.52
C ASP A 47 5.24 20.61 -2.03
N PHE A 48 4.39 19.65 -1.63
CA PHE A 48 4.31 19.23 -0.24
C PHE A 48 5.65 18.64 0.24
N LEU A 49 6.30 17.80 -0.57
CA LEU A 49 7.61 17.23 -0.22
C LEU A 49 8.64 18.32 0.04
N TYR A 50 8.71 19.32 -0.84
CA TYR A 50 9.73 20.37 -0.80
C TYR A 50 9.47 21.45 0.27
N ASN A 51 8.22 21.63 0.70
CA ASN A 51 7.83 22.65 1.69
C ASN A 51 7.73 22.12 3.13
N ASN A 52 8.10 20.87 3.39
CA ASN A 52 8.10 20.27 4.73
C ASN A 52 9.46 19.65 5.06
N GLU A 53 9.68 19.43 6.35
CA GLU A 53 10.89 18.82 6.88
C GLU A 53 10.67 17.33 7.14
N TRP A 54 11.75 16.56 6.98
CA TRP A 54 11.71 15.11 6.99
C TRP A 54 12.87 14.55 7.80
N GLU A 55 12.59 13.53 8.61
CA GLU A 55 13.60 12.72 9.27
C GLU A 55 13.69 11.33 8.63
N VAL A 56 14.91 10.80 8.52
CA VAL A 56 15.10 9.40 8.10
C VAL A 56 14.84 8.49 9.30
N VAL A 57 13.82 7.64 9.20
CA VAL A 57 13.45 6.71 10.28
C VAL A 57 13.84 5.26 9.98
N HIS A 58 14.10 4.93 8.71
CA HIS A 58 14.52 3.59 8.32
C HIS A 58 15.29 3.59 7.01
N LYS A 59 16.27 2.70 6.89
CA LYS A 59 16.95 2.37 5.62
C LYS A 59 17.11 0.86 5.55
N SER A 60 16.75 0.27 4.42
CA SER A 60 16.92 -1.15 4.17
C SER A 60 16.92 -1.39 2.66
N SER A 61 16.89 -2.65 2.28
CA SER A 61 16.89 -3.07 0.89
C SER A 61 16.17 -4.41 0.73
N PHE A 62 15.76 -4.68 -0.50
CA PHE A 62 15.07 -5.92 -0.84
C PHE A 62 15.38 -6.37 -2.27
N LYS A 63 15.06 -7.63 -2.53
CA LYS A 63 15.15 -8.23 -3.86
C LYS A 63 13.74 -8.33 -4.46
N MET A 64 13.61 -7.93 -5.72
CA MET A 64 12.39 -8.10 -6.52
C MET A 64 12.79 -8.73 -7.86
N GLY A 65 12.49 -10.03 -7.99
CA GLY A 65 13.00 -10.84 -9.09
C GLY A 65 14.51 -10.95 -9.01
N ILE A 66 15.23 -10.48 -10.03
CA ILE A 66 16.71 -10.43 -10.03
C ILE A 66 17.26 -9.06 -9.61
N LYS A 67 16.40 -8.05 -9.49
CA LYS A 67 16.78 -6.67 -9.16
C LYS A 67 16.90 -6.49 -7.65
N PHE A 68 17.78 -5.59 -7.23
CA PHE A 68 17.96 -5.18 -5.85
C PHE A 68 17.61 -3.71 -5.71
N PHE A 69 16.86 -3.35 -4.67
CA PHE A 69 16.41 -1.99 -4.43
C PHE A 69 16.79 -1.58 -3.02
N ASP A 70 17.49 -0.46 -2.90
CA ASP A 70 17.63 0.26 -1.63
C ASP A 70 16.43 1.18 -1.45
N PHE A 71 15.90 1.26 -0.24
CA PHE A 71 14.82 2.18 0.08
C PHE A 71 15.07 2.89 1.41
N THR A 72 14.52 4.10 1.51
CA THR A 72 14.55 4.92 2.72
C THR A 72 13.11 5.24 3.12
N ILE A 73 12.79 5.09 4.40
CA ILE A 73 11.55 5.62 4.96
C ILE A 73 11.88 6.95 5.62
N ILE A 74 11.22 8.01 5.16
CA ILE A 74 11.27 9.33 5.76
C ILE A 74 9.93 9.64 6.45
N LYS A 75 9.98 10.32 7.59
CA LYS A 75 8.82 10.76 8.35
C LYS A 75 8.75 12.28 8.33
N GLU A 76 7.55 12.83 8.10
CA GLU A 76 7.30 14.27 8.19
C GLU A 76 7.36 14.72 9.66
N THR A 77 8.13 15.77 9.96
CA THR A 77 8.41 16.18 11.35
C THR A 77 7.45 17.24 11.89
N GLY A 78 6.77 17.99 11.03
CA GLY A 78 5.87 19.08 11.41
C GLY A 78 4.48 18.64 11.87
N ASN A 79 4.10 17.38 11.62
CA ASN A 79 2.79 16.78 11.93
C ASN A 79 1.61 17.69 11.58
N ARG A 80 1.70 18.40 10.44
CA ARG A 80 0.70 19.39 10.04
C ARG A 80 -0.63 18.77 9.59
N LEU A 81 -0.59 17.49 9.21
CA LEU A 81 -1.77 16.73 8.78
C LEU A 81 -2.62 16.24 9.95
N GLY A 82 -2.07 16.25 11.18
CA GLY A 82 -2.73 15.72 12.37
C GLY A 82 -2.70 14.19 12.42
N PHE A 83 -1.72 13.55 11.79
CA PHE A 83 -1.37 12.14 11.87
C PHE A 83 0.08 11.97 11.38
N ASP A 84 0.73 10.86 11.73
CA ASP A 84 2.09 10.60 11.29
C ASP A 84 2.13 10.24 9.79
N LEU A 85 2.86 11.01 8.99
CA LEU A 85 3.08 10.75 7.56
C LEU A 85 4.47 10.18 7.32
N TYR A 86 4.51 9.08 6.56
CA TYR A 86 5.73 8.43 6.11
C TYR A 86 5.75 8.35 4.58
N CYS A 87 6.92 8.61 4.00
CA CYS A 87 7.16 8.43 2.58
C CYS A 87 8.22 7.36 2.34
N VAL A 88 7.97 6.48 1.37
CA VAL A 88 8.92 5.50 0.87
C VAL A 88 9.68 6.10 -0.31
N ASP A 89 10.97 6.29 -0.14
CA ASP A 89 11.89 6.69 -1.19
C ASP A 89 12.60 5.47 -1.78
N ILE A 90 12.51 5.33 -3.09
CA ILE A 90 13.35 4.45 -3.90
C ILE A 90 13.81 5.30 -5.08
N ASN A 91 15.09 5.67 -5.07
CA ASN A 91 15.71 6.55 -6.05
C ASN A 91 15.48 6.03 -7.47
N GLY A 92 14.94 6.89 -8.34
CA GLY A 92 14.61 6.57 -9.72
C GLY A 92 13.39 5.67 -9.91
N LEU A 93 12.58 5.39 -8.88
CA LEU A 93 11.38 4.55 -8.99
C LEU A 93 10.15 5.19 -8.32
N LEU A 94 10.24 5.55 -7.04
CA LEU A 94 9.13 6.14 -6.29
C LEU A 94 9.22 7.67 -6.17
N ASP A 95 10.39 8.24 -6.42
CA ASP A 95 10.71 9.68 -6.40
C ASP A 95 10.25 10.43 -7.65
N ARG A 96 8.97 10.32 -8.00
CA ARG A 96 8.40 10.82 -9.27
C ARG A 96 7.46 12.01 -9.08
N GLU A 97 7.37 12.87 -10.10
CA GLU A 97 6.48 14.04 -10.09
C GLU A 97 5.00 13.66 -10.26
N LYS A 98 4.69 12.70 -11.13
CA LYS A 98 3.33 12.20 -11.31
C LYS A 98 3.09 11.01 -10.38
N VAL A 99 1.83 10.81 -9.99
CA VAL A 99 1.44 9.64 -9.20
C VAL A 99 1.39 8.38 -10.08
N TYR A 100 0.80 8.49 -11.28
CA TYR A 100 0.52 7.37 -12.21
C TYR A 100 0.94 7.69 -13.65
N ASN A 101 0.74 6.70 -14.53
CA ASN A 101 0.98 6.71 -15.98
C ASN A 101 2.47 6.70 -16.34
N TYR A 102 3.27 5.95 -15.58
CA TYR A 102 4.62 5.61 -15.99
C TYR A 102 4.66 4.21 -16.63
N PRO A 103 5.54 3.97 -17.61
CA PRO A 103 5.70 2.65 -18.24
C PRO A 103 6.05 1.52 -17.25
N ASP A 104 6.62 1.87 -16.10
CA ASP A 104 7.07 0.97 -15.04
C ASP A 104 6.16 1.00 -13.79
N ASP A 105 4.92 1.51 -13.89
CA ASP A 105 4.00 1.61 -12.75
C ASP A 105 3.82 0.31 -11.98
N THR A 106 3.78 -0.82 -12.68
CA THR A 106 3.70 -2.13 -12.03
C THR A 106 4.93 -2.43 -11.16
N ASP A 107 6.14 -2.08 -11.62
CA ASP A 107 7.38 -2.20 -10.82
C ASP A 107 7.30 -1.26 -9.60
N ARG A 108 6.79 -0.03 -9.80
CA ARG A 108 6.60 0.95 -8.72
C ARG A 108 5.65 0.43 -7.65
N PHE A 109 4.49 -0.10 -8.04
CA PHE A 109 3.49 -0.62 -7.10
C PHE A 109 3.99 -1.84 -6.36
N LEU A 110 4.69 -2.75 -7.03
CA LEU A 110 5.24 -3.94 -6.40
C LEU A 110 6.36 -3.59 -5.41
N ALA A 111 7.31 -2.75 -5.82
CA ALA A 111 8.40 -2.27 -4.98
C ALA A 111 7.90 -1.50 -3.75
N PHE A 112 6.87 -0.67 -3.91
CA PHE A 112 6.23 0.03 -2.79
C PHE A 112 5.65 -0.93 -1.76
N GLN A 113 4.90 -1.94 -2.20
CA GLN A 113 4.28 -2.90 -1.29
C GLN A 113 5.32 -3.74 -0.54
N ILE A 114 6.38 -4.18 -1.24
CA ILE A 114 7.47 -4.94 -0.63
C ILE A 114 8.23 -4.07 0.38
N SER A 115 8.58 -2.84 0.03
CA SER A 115 9.31 -1.94 0.95
C SER A 115 8.50 -1.58 2.21
N VAL A 116 7.17 -1.40 2.09
CA VAL A 116 6.31 -1.22 3.26
C VAL A 116 6.33 -2.44 4.17
N LEU A 117 6.31 -3.66 3.61
CA LEU A 117 6.38 -4.88 4.40
C LEU A 117 7.76 -5.14 4.99
N GLU A 118 8.83 -4.85 4.26
CA GLU A 118 10.18 -4.87 4.80
C GLU A 118 10.29 -3.93 6.01
N TRP A 119 9.80 -2.69 5.89
CA TRP A 119 9.80 -1.74 7.00
C TRP A 119 8.95 -2.23 8.18
N LEU A 120 7.71 -2.65 7.93
CA LEU A 120 6.79 -3.14 8.96
C LEU A 120 7.35 -4.39 9.67
N SER A 121 8.06 -5.26 8.94
CA SER A 121 8.67 -6.47 9.49
C SER A 121 9.76 -6.20 10.53
N LYS A 122 10.33 -4.99 10.55
CA LYS A 122 11.38 -4.55 11.48
C LYS A 122 10.85 -3.79 12.69
N TRP A 123 9.54 -3.58 12.80
CA TRP A 123 8.97 -2.95 13.98
C TRP A 123 9.08 -3.87 15.19
N ASN A 124 9.32 -3.28 16.36
CA ASN A 124 9.36 -4.01 17.63
C ASN A 124 7.96 -4.35 18.17
N HIS A 125 6.91 -3.83 17.51
CA HIS A 125 5.51 -4.04 17.81
C HIS A 125 4.72 -4.14 16.51
N HIS A 126 3.47 -4.56 16.59
CA HIS A 126 2.57 -4.62 15.44
C HIS A 126 1.45 -3.58 15.58
N PRO A 127 1.05 -2.90 14.49
CA PRO A 127 -0.20 -2.14 14.49
C PRO A 127 -1.39 -3.10 14.67
N ASP A 128 -2.50 -2.57 15.16
CA ASP A 128 -3.74 -3.35 15.28
C ASP A 128 -4.34 -3.65 13.89
N VAL A 129 -4.20 -2.70 12.95
CA VAL A 129 -4.75 -2.76 11.60
C VAL A 129 -3.77 -2.22 10.57
N VAL A 130 -3.64 -2.94 9.45
CA VAL A 130 -3.07 -2.41 8.19
C VAL A 130 -4.22 -2.18 7.21
N HIS A 131 -4.49 -0.93 6.87
CA HIS A 131 -5.56 -0.53 5.98
C HIS A 131 -4.96 -0.21 4.60
N VAL A 132 -5.20 -1.09 3.63
CA VAL A 132 -4.71 -0.96 2.25
C VAL A 132 -5.78 -0.31 1.37
N HIS A 133 -5.33 0.53 0.46
CA HIS A 133 -6.18 1.27 -0.46
C HIS A 133 -5.85 0.95 -1.92
N ASP A 134 -6.86 0.45 -2.64
CA ASP A 134 -6.80 0.05 -4.05
C ASP A 134 -5.69 -0.95 -4.42
N HIS A 135 -5.64 -1.29 -5.71
CA HIS A 135 -4.71 -2.26 -6.26
C HIS A 135 -3.23 -1.93 -6.05
N HIS A 136 -2.89 -0.67 -5.78
CA HIS A 136 -1.52 -0.24 -5.52
C HIS A 136 -0.94 -0.82 -4.22
N SER A 137 -1.80 -1.27 -3.30
CA SER A 137 -1.42 -1.82 -1.99
C SER A 137 -2.10 -3.16 -1.67
N ALA A 138 -2.90 -3.70 -2.59
CA ALA A 138 -3.76 -4.86 -2.37
C ALA A 138 -3.03 -6.22 -2.34
N LEU A 139 -1.75 -6.32 -2.71
CA LEU A 139 -0.95 -7.53 -2.49
C LEU A 139 -0.43 -7.66 -1.07
N ILE A 140 -0.44 -6.59 -0.27
CA ILE A 140 0.06 -6.63 1.12
C ILE A 140 -0.63 -7.71 1.96
N PRO A 141 -1.98 -7.84 1.98
CA PRO A 141 -2.67 -8.90 2.71
C PRO A 141 -2.23 -10.30 2.28
N PHE A 142 -2.05 -10.53 0.98
CA PHE A 142 -1.54 -11.81 0.47
C PHE A 142 -0.11 -12.06 0.96
N MET A 143 0.79 -11.08 0.79
CA MET A 143 2.19 -11.23 1.15
C MET A 143 2.39 -11.47 2.65
N MET A 144 1.63 -10.80 3.52
CA MET A 144 1.66 -11.03 4.97
C MET A 144 1.28 -12.45 5.38
N GLN A 145 0.39 -13.10 4.62
CA GLN A 145 -0.12 -14.44 4.95
C GLN A 145 0.66 -15.55 4.27
N GLN A 146 1.14 -15.31 3.04
CA GLN A 146 1.62 -16.36 2.15
C GLN A 146 3.13 -16.31 1.89
N CYS A 147 3.77 -15.15 2.03
CA CYS A 147 5.22 -15.03 1.87
C CYS A 147 5.94 -15.48 3.15
N PHE A 148 6.96 -16.33 3.00
CA PHE A 148 7.71 -16.89 4.14
C PHE A 148 8.38 -15.80 4.98
N ALA A 149 8.82 -14.71 4.34
CA ALA A 149 9.51 -13.59 4.99
C ALA A 149 8.61 -12.79 5.96
N TYR A 150 7.28 -12.84 5.78
CA TYR A 150 6.35 -11.98 6.50
C TYR A 150 5.34 -12.76 7.34
N LYS A 151 5.54 -14.08 7.54
CA LYS A 151 4.62 -14.94 8.30
C LYS A 151 4.32 -14.42 9.71
N HIS A 152 5.25 -13.73 10.36
CA HIS A 152 5.01 -13.14 11.69
C HIS A 152 4.03 -11.96 11.67
N LEU A 153 3.80 -11.35 10.51
CA LEU A 153 2.83 -10.27 10.32
C LEU A 153 1.40 -10.81 10.05
N SER A 154 1.23 -12.12 9.82
CA SER A 154 -0.05 -12.73 9.44
C SER A 154 -1.18 -12.56 10.47
N SER A 155 -0.85 -12.27 11.74
CA SER A 155 -1.84 -12.01 12.79
C SER A 155 -2.44 -10.60 12.74
N ILE A 156 -1.82 -9.68 12.01
CA ILE A 156 -2.29 -8.29 11.89
C ILE A 156 -3.53 -8.26 10.99
N LYS A 157 -4.58 -7.58 11.44
CA LYS A 157 -5.84 -7.49 10.68
C LYS A 157 -5.64 -6.54 9.50
N THR A 158 -6.10 -6.97 8.32
CA THR A 158 -6.03 -6.16 7.10
C THR A 158 -7.41 -5.71 6.65
N VAL A 159 -7.54 -4.45 6.25
CA VAL A 159 -8.76 -3.91 5.64
C VAL A 159 -8.40 -3.40 4.25
N LEU A 160 -9.17 -3.77 3.23
CA LEU A 160 -9.06 -3.21 1.89
C LEU A 160 -10.20 -2.22 1.64
N SER A 161 -9.87 -1.01 1.20
CA SER A 161 -10.82 -0.08 0.60
C SER A 161 -10.66 -0.01 -0.91
N ILE A 162 -11.76 -0.25 -1.63
CA ILE A 162 -11.85 -0.10 -3.09
C ILE A 162 -12.45 1.27 -3.39
N HIS A 163 -11.71 2.14 -4.08
CA HIS A 163 -12.16 3.47 -4.51
C HIS A 163 -12.54 3.49 -5.99
N ASN A 164 -11.87 2.66 -6.80
CA ASN A 164 -12.26 2.41 -8.19
C ASN A 164 -11.85 1.00 -8.63
N ALA A 165 -12.83 0.13 -8.83
CA ALA A 165 -12.65 -1.26 -9.27
C ALA A 165 -12.28 -1.42 -10.76
N GLU A 166 -12.30 -0.35 -11.56
CA GLU A 166 -11.78 -0.38 -12.93
C GLU A 166 -10.26 -0.61 -12.94
N TYR A 167 -9.55 -0.11 -11.92
CA TYR A 167 -8.10 -0.25 -11.80
C TYR A 167 -7.73 -1.38 -10.84
N GLN A 168 -7.32 -2.53 -11.39
CA GLN A 168 -7.15 -3.77 -10.60
C GLN A 168 -5.70 -4.24 -10.44
N GLY A 169 -4.74 -3.61 -11.12
CA GLY A 169 -3.33 -3.97 -11.01
C GLY A 169 -3.02 -5.37 -11.57
N TRP A 170 -3.42 -5.59 -12.83
CA TRP A 170 -3.17 -6.83 -13.56
C TRP A 170 -1.70 -7.03 -13.90
N MET A 171 -1.21 -8.26 -13.77
CA MET A 171 0.18 -8.65 -14.02
C MET A 171 0.25 -10.04 -14.65
N ASN A 172 1.16 -10.21 -15.61
CA ASN A 172 1.44 -11.52 -16.18
C ASN A 172 2.12 -12.43 -15.13
N TRP A 173 1.78 -13.72 -15.12
CA TRP A 173 2.38 -14.73 -14.23
C TRP A 173 3.90 -14.85 -14.30
N GLN A 174 4.54 -14.43 -15.40
CA GLN A 174 6.00 -14.30 -15.48
C GLN A 174 6.59 -13.44 -14.36
N ARG A 175 5.79 -12.52 -13.82
CA ARG A 175 6.15 -11.65 -12.68
C ARG A 175 5.96 -12.30 -11.31
N GLY A 176 5.39 -13.51 -11.23
CA GLY A 176 5.19 -14.20 -9.95
C GLY A 176 6.48 -14.45 -9.17
N GLY A 177 7.61 -14.57 -9.89
CA GLY A 177 8.95 -14.65 -9.30
C GLY A 177 9.52 -13.32 -8.79
N GLU A 178 8.81 -12.21 -9.00
CA GLU A 178 9.17 -10.90 -8.45
C GLU A 178 8.66 -10.70 -7.02
N LEU A 179 7.63 -11.45 -6.62
CA LEU A 179 7.13 -11.47 -5.24
C LEU A 179 8.15 -12.14 -4.29
N PRO A 180 8.19 -11.74 -3.01
CA PRO A 180 8.94 -12.45 -1.99
C PRO A 180 8.52 -13.93 -1.93
N ALA A 181 9.47 -14.83 -1.68
CA ALA A 181 9.23 -16.27 -1.70
C ALA A 181 8.00 -16.67 -0.87
N TRP A 182 7.09 -17.43 -1.48
CA TRP A 182 5.77 -17.74 -0.96
C TRP A 182 5.37 -19.19 -1.25
N ASP A 183 4.31 -19.66 -0.58
CA ASP A 183 3.78 -21.01 -0.78
C ASP A 183 3.00 -21.11 -2.10
N THR A 184 3.64 -21.65 -3.13
CA THR A 184 3.10 -21.74 -4.49
C THR A 184 1.83 -22.58 -4.62
N TRP A 185 1.49 -23.39 -3.61
CA TRP A 185 0.22 -24.12 -3.60
C TRP A 185 -0.99 -23.18 -3.49
N ASN A 186 -0.78 -21.97 -2.96
CA ASN A 186 -1.83 -20.96 -2.78
C ASN A 186 -1.94 -19.99 -3.96
N TRP A 187 -1.47 -20.38 -5.16
CA TRP A 187 -1.46 -19.52 -6.36
C TRP A 187 -2.84 -18.98 -6.75
N GLY A 188 -3.92 -19.72 -6.48
CA GLY A 188 -5.30 -19.30 -6.74
C GLY A 188 -5.75 -18.06 -5.95
N LEU A 189 -5.01 -17.66 -4.90
CA LEU A 189 -5.23 -16.39 -4.20
C LEU A 189 -4.77 -15.19 -5.03
N LEU A 190 -3.75 -15.35 -5.88
CA LEU A 190 -3.27 -14.31 -6.79
C LEU A 190 -4.00 -14.33 -8.14
N ASP A 191 -4.44 -15.51 -8.59
CA ASP A 191 -5.00 -15.67 -9.93
C ASP A 191 -6.38 -15.01 -10.07
N TRP A 192 -6.56 -14.29 -11.16
CA TRP A 192 -7.86 -13.97 -11.72
C TRP A 192 -7.74 -14.03 -13.24
N SER A 193 -8.55 -14.88 -13.88
CA SER A 193 -8.52 -15.08 -15.34
C SER A 193 -7.13 -15.41 -15.90
N ASN A 194 -6.38 -16.32 -15.26
CA ASN A 194 -5.03 -16.75 -15.68
C ASN A 194 -3.97 -15.64 -15.64
N THR A 195 -4.15 -14.65 -14.76
CA THR A 195 -3.19 -13.57 -14.53
C THR A 195 -3.15 -13.23 -13.05
N ILE A 196 -2.07 -12.63 -12.58
CA ILE A 196 -2.02 -12.09 -11.23
C ILE A 196 -2.85 -10.80 -11.22
N ASN A 197 -3.79 -10.69 -10.29
CA ASN A 197 -4.62 -9.49 -10.12
C ASN A 197 -4.50 -9.00 -8.67
N SER A 198 -3.86 -7.83 -8.51
CA SER A 198 -3.57 -7.26 -7.19
C SER A 198 -4.85 -7.00 -6.37
N LEU A 199 -5.85 -6.39 -6.98
CA LEU A 199 -7.10 -6.07 -6.29
C LEU A 199 -7.86 -7.34 -5.88
N ALA A 200 -7.98 -8.32 -6.79
CA ALA A 200 -8.64 -9.59 -6.50
C ALA A 200 -7.91 -10.37 -5.39
N ALA A 201 -6.58 -10.35 -5.38
CA ALA A 201 -5.79 -10.95 -4.31
C ALA A 201 -6.06 -10.25 -2.96
N GLY A 202 -6.14 -8.92 -2.96
CA GLY A 202 -6.53 -8.15 -1.79
C GLY A 202 -7.92 -8.51 -1.29
N ILE A 203 -8.91 -8.65 -2.18
CA ILE A 203 -10.27 -9.07 -1.82
C ILE A 203 -10.28 -10.45 -1.16
N LYS A 204 -9.58 -11.42 -1.75
CA LYS A 204 -9.51 -12.80 -1.23
C LYS A 204 -8.76 -12.92 0.10
N CYS A 205 -7.77 -12.05 0.34
CA CYS A 205 -6.87 -12.17 1.49
C CYS A 205 -7.17 -11.18 2.61
N SER A 206 -7.94 -10.11 2.39
CA SER A 206 -8.19 -9.12 3.44
C SER A 206 -9.19 -9.62 4.48
N ARG A 207 -9.01 -9.22 5.74
CA ARG A 207 -9.96 -9.58 6.82
C ARG A 207 -11.33 -8.94 6.62
N GLN A 208 -11.36 -7.75 6.01
CA GLN A 208 -12.56 -7.04 5.61
C GLN A 208 -12.28 -6.23 4.34
N VAL A 209 -13.30 -6.13 3.49
CA VAL A 209 -13.28 -5.28 2.29
C VAL A 209 -14.43 -4.27 2.43
N ASN A 210 -14.18 -3.02 2.07
CA ASN A 210 -15.20 -1.99 1.97
C ASN A 210 -14.99 -1.12 0.72
N THR A 211 -15.92 -0.20 0.51
CA THR A 211 -15.84 0.76 -0.59
C THR A 211 -16.44 2.10 -0.18
N VAL A 212 -16.33 3.09 -1.06
CA VAL A 212 -16.57 4.51 -0.75
C VAL A 212 -18.03 4.89 -0.54
N SER A 213 -18.98 4.05 -0.96
CA SER A 213 -20.40 4.28 -0.68
C SER A 213 -21.25 2.99 -0.70
N PRO A 214 -22.40 2.98 -0.01
CA PRO A 214 -23.34 1.85 -0.09
C PRO A 214 -23.92 1.63 -1.49
N GLY A 215 -24.07 2.69 -2.29
CA GLY A 215 -24.54 2.59 -3.67
C GLY A 215 -23.52 1.86 -4.55
N TYR A 216 -22.28 2.34 -4.51
CA TYR A 216 -21.18 1.71 -5.25
C TYR A 216 -20.92 0.27 -4.80
N MET A 217 -21.10 -0.04 -3.51
CA MET A 217 -21.03 -1.42 -3.03
C MET A 217 -22.06 -2.33 -3.70
N LYS A 218 -23.28 -1.84 -3.96
CA LYS A 218 -24.31 -2.62 -4.67
C LYS A 218 -23.92 -2.81 -6.13
N GLU A 219 -23.47 -1.74 -6.79
CA GLU A 219 -22.98 -1.80 -8.17
C GLU A 219 -21.86 -2.83 -8.34
N LEU A 220 -20.93 -2.95 -7.38
CA LEU A 220 -19.86 -3.96 -7.39
C LEU A 220 -20.34 -5.40 -7.15
N MET A 221 -21.54 -5.59 -6.59
CA MET A 221 -22.11 -6.90 -6.28
C MET A 221 -23.09 -7.40 -7.34
N GLU A 222 -23.51 -6.53 -8.27
CA GLU A 222 -24.38 -6.90 -9.38
C GLU A 222 -23.56 -7.67 -10.42
N GLU A 223 -24.05 -8.84 -10.83
CA GLU A 223 -23.51 -9.59 -11.98
C GLU A 223 -24.10 -8.99 -13.26
N ASP A 224 -23.27 -8.81 -14.29
CA ASP A 224 -23.72 -8.49 -15.66
C ASP A 224 -24.55 -9.65 -16.27
#